data_AF-A0A843JCG3-F1
#
_entry.id   AF-A0A843JCG3-F1
#
_cell.length_a   1.000
_cell.length_b   1.000
_cell.length_c   1.000
_cell.angle_alpha   90.00
_cell.angle_beta   90.00
_cell.angle_gamma   90.00
#
_symmetry.space_group_name_H-M   'P 1'
#
loop_
_entity.id
_entity.type
_entity.pdbx_description
1 polymer ?
#
loop_
_entity_poly.entity_id
_entity_poly.type
_entity_poly.pdbx_seq_one_letter_code
_entity_poly.pdbx_strand_id
1 'polypeptide(L)'
;MALEKAAEGNAVSVVCSGDAGVYGMAGLVYELSVDYPDVEIDIVPGISAVLSGSAVLGAPIGHDFAVISLSDLLTPWELIEKRLALAGEGDFCICLYNPSSHKRKDYLKKACEILLKFKGEDTICGYVRNIGREGEEYHITN
;
A
#
# COMPACT_ATOMS: atom_id res chain seq x y z
N MET A 1 -12.99 20.16 -9.10
CA MET A 1 -11.97 19.16 -8.68
C MET A 1 -10.79 19.88 -8.02
N ALA A 2 -9.86 19.18 -7.33
CA ALA A 2 -8.75 19.84 -6.63
C ALA A 2 -7.85 20.67 -7.56
N LEU A 3 -7.49 20.08 -8.71
CA LEU A 3 -6.68 20.75 -9.74
C LEU A 3 -7.39 21.96 -10.37
N GLU A 4 -8.69 21.85 -10.64
CA GLU A 4 -9.51 22.97 -11.11
C GLU A 4 -9.49 24.15 -10.12
N LYS A 5 -9.62 23.86 -8.81
CA LYS A 5 -9.54 24.91 -7.78
C LYS A 5 -8.14 25.52 -7.68
N ALA A 6 -7.09 24.72 -7.88
CA ALA A 6 -5.73 25.23 -7.94
C ALA A 6 -5.50 26.13 -9.18
N ALA A 7 -6.06 25.76 -10.34
CA ALA A 7 -6.00 26.55 -11.57
C ALA A 7 -6.77 27.89 -11.46
N GLU A 8 -7.78 27.96 -10.60
CA GLU A 8 -8.44 29.23 -10.21
C GLU A 8 -7.57 30.13 -9.31
N GLY A 9 -6.35 29.70 -8.96
CA GLY A 9 -5.40 30.45 -8.12
C GLY A 9 -5.52 30.17 -6.62
N ASN A 10 -6.28 29.15 -6.21
CA ASN A 10 -6.42 28.80 -4.79
C ASN A 10 -5.25 27.92 -4.33
N ALA A 11 -4.80 28.10 -3.08
CA ALA A 11 -3.94 27.13 -2.41
C ALA A 11 -4.78 25.90 -1.99
N VAL A 12 -4.50 24.74 -2.58
CA VAL A 12 -5.28 23.52 -2.38
C VAL A 12 -4.40 22.41 -1.78
N SER A 13 -4.90 21.71 -0.77
CA SER A 13 -4.26 20.52 -0.21
C SER A 13 -5.07 19.27 -0.51
N VAL A 14 -4.44 18.27 -1.12
CA VAL A 14 -5.01 16.93 -1.30
C VAL A 14 -4.44 16.03 -0.21
N VAL A 15 -5.28 15.66 0.75
CA VAL A 15 -4.84 14.90 1.93
C VAL A 15 -5.05 13.40 1.72
N CYS A 16 -4.03 12.62 2.02
CA CYS A 16 -4.09 11.15 2.08
C CYS A 16 -3.47 10.64 3.38
N SER A 17 -3.83 9.43 3.78
CA SER A 17 -3.19 8.76 4.91
C SER A 17 -1.79 8.26 4.53
N GLY A 18 -0.85 8.31 5.47
CA GLY A 18 0.49 7.78 5.27
C GLY A 18 1.29 8.68 4.33
N ASP A 19 1.85 8.11 3.27
CA ASP A 19 2.65 8.83 2.29
C ASP A 19 1.87 9.01 0.98
N ALA A 20 1.97 10.18 0.35
CA ALA A 20 1.23 10.50 -0.87
C ALA A 20 1.65 9.67 -2.09
N GLY A 21 2.89 9.18 -2.11
CA GLY A 21 3.44 8.33 -3.17
C GLY A 21 3.15 6.83 -2.99
N VAL A 22 2.81 6.36 -1.79
CA VAL A 22 2.59 4.93 -1.52
C VAL A 22 1.10 4.60 -1.52
N TYR A 23 0.58 4.20 -2.69
CA TYR A 23 -0.86 3.97 -2.91
C TYR A 23 -1.76 5.12 -2.45
N GLY A 24 -1.19 6.33 -2.40
CA GLY A 24 -1.86 7.58 -2.10
C GLY A 24 -2.33 8.29 -3.36
N MET A 25 -2.50 9.61 -3.26
CA MET A 25 -3.10 10.43 -4.32
C MET A 25 -2.08 11.03 -5.29
N ALA A 26 -0.78 11.04 -4.98
CA ALA A 26 0.20 11.77 -5.78
C ALA A 26 0.23 11.31 -7.24
N GLY A 27 0.24 9.99 -7.47
CA GLY A 27 0.23 9.42 -8.83
C GLY A 27 -0.99 9.85 -9.65
N LEU A 28 -2.19 9.80 -9.06
CA LEU A 28 -3.42 10.22 -9.72
C LEU A 28 -3.45 11.73 -9.97
N VAL A 29 -2.94 12.53 -9.03
CA VAL A 29 -2.84 13.98 -9.20
C VAL A 29 -1.91 14.32 -10.37
N TYR A 30 -0.75 13.66 -10.50
CA TYR A 30 0.13 13.84 -11.65
C TYR A 30 -0.48 13.35 -12.97
N GLU A 31 -1.23 12.24 -12.95
CA GLU A 31 -1.91 11.74 -14.15
C GLU A 31 -2.93 12.76 -14.67
N LEU A 32 -3.69 13.39 -13.77
CA LEU A 32 -4.72 14.38 -14.13
C LEU A 32 -4.15 15.79 -14.35
N SER A 33 -2.95 16.10 -13.85
CA SER A 33 -2.36 17.45 -13.98
C SER A 33 -1.94 17.78 -15.40
N VAL A 34 -1.92 16.81 -16.32
CA VAL A 34 -1.66 17.05 -17.75
C VAL A 34 -2.65 18.05 -18.37
N ASP A 35 -3.87 18.10 -17.83
CA ASP A 35 -4.91 19.04 -18.27
C ASP A 35 -4.81 20.42 -17.57
N TYR A 36 -3.84 20.60 -16.64
CA TYR A 36 -3.65 21.79 -15.82
C TYR A 36 -2.15 22.18 -15.77
N PRO A 37 -1.54 22.56 -16.91
CA PRO A 37 -0.08 22.73 -17.03
C PRO A 37 0.51 23.85 -16.15
N ASP A 38 -0.30 24.82 -15.74
CA ASP A 38 0.14 25.96 -14.92
C ASP A 38 0.01 25.69 -13.41
N VAL A 39 -0.53 24.53 -13.01
CA VAL A 39 -0.66 24.16 -11.59
C VAL A 39 0.64 23.55 -11.08
N GLU A 40 1.27 24.23 -10.12
CA GLU A 40 2.42 23.70 -9.38
C GLU A 40 1.97 22.63 -8.37
N ILE A 41 2.72 21.52 -8.30
CA ILE A 41 2.43 20.40 -7.40
C ILE A 41 3.64 20.13 -6.52
N ASP A 42 3.45 20.31 -5.21
CA ASP A 42 4.41 19.93 -4.17
C ASP A 42 3.97 18.66 -3.45
N ILE A 43 4.90 17.70 -3.33
CA ILE A 43 4.67 16.46 -2.58
C ILE A 43 5.26 16.59 -1.18
N VAL A 44 4.38 16.54 -0.18
CA VAL A 44 4.77 16.47 1.24
C VAL A 44 4.87 15.00 1.65
N PRO A 45 6.05 14.50 2.03
CA PRO A 45 6.21 13.10 2.41
C PRO A 45 5.54 12.78 3.75
N GLY A 46 5.17 11.52 3.94
CA GLY A 46 4.57 11.03 5.18
C GLY A 46 5.10 9.66 5.60
N ILE A 47 4.76 9.25 6.82
CA ILE A 47 5.12 7.92 7.32
C ILE A 47 4.08 6.91 6.80
N SER A 48 4.48 6.11 5.82
CA SER A 48 3.62 5.09 5.23
C SER A 48 3.28 3.95 6.20
N ALA A 49 2.17 3.23 5.96
CA ALA A 49 1.69 2.14 6.82
C ALA A 49 2.69 0.97 6.90
N VAL A 50 3.54 0.80 5.89
CA VAL A 50 4.59 -0.23 5.85
C VAL A 50 5.64 0.01 6.92
N LEU A 51 6.11 1.25 7.07
CA LEU A 51 7.14 1.59 8.05
C LEU A 51 6.55 1.68 9.46
N SER A 52 5.41 2.36 9.60
CA SER A 52 4.74 2.50 10.90
C SER A 52 4.21 1.16 11.44
N GLY A 53 3.59 0.33 10.59
CA GLY A 53 3.16 -1.01 10.96
C GLY A 53 4.33 -1.95 11.28
N SER A 54 5.44 -1.85 10.53
CA SER A 54 6.67 -2.56 10.86
C SER A 54 7.18 -2.20 12.26
N ALA A 55 7.19 -0.92 12.62
CA ALA A 55 7.68 -0.48 13.92
C ALA A 55 6.86 -1.06 15.08
N VAL A 56 5.55 -1.22 14.89
CA VAL A 56 4.67 -1.89 15.87
C VAL A 56 4.99 -3.38 15.98
N LEU A 57 5.32 -4.03 14.87
CA LEU A 57 5.67 -5.46 14.81
C LEU A 57 7.15 -5.75 15.14
N GLY A 58 7.95 -4.72 15.47
CA GLY A 58 9.40 -4.83 15.68
C GLY A 58 10.19 -4.44 14.42
N ALA A 59 10.68 -5.42 13.66
CA ALA A 59 11.50 -5.19 12.47
C ALA A 59 11.27 -6.20 11.31
N PRO A 60 10.01 -6.51 10.94
CA PRO A 60 9.70 -7.51 9.91
C PRO A 60 10.21 -7.19 8.49
N ILE A 61 10.58 -5.94 8.21
CA ILE A 61 11.12 -5.49 6.90
C ILE A 61 12.56 -5.00 7.02
N GLY A 62 13.36 -5.61 7.90
CA GLY A 62 14.77 -5.27 8.10
C GLY A 62 15.70 -5.66 6.93
N HIS A 63 15.19 -6.39 5.94
CA HIS A 63 15.91 -6.80 4.73
C HIS A 63 15.15 -6.33 3.47
N ASP A 64 15.60 -6.74 2.30
CA ASP A 64 14.91 -6.52 1.02
C ASP A 64 13.42 -6.85 1.12
N PHE A 65 12.57 -5.86 0.81
CA PHE A 65 11.13 -6.00 0.94
C PHE A 65 10.39 -5.47 -0.29
N ALA A 66 9.21 -6.04 -0.52
CA ALA A 66 8.26 -5.64 -1.54
C ALA A 66 6.97 -5.12 -0.89
N VAL A 67 6.41 -4.06 -1.47
CA VAL A 67 5.12 -3.49 -1.08
C VAL A 67 4.13 -3.76 -2.21
N ILE A 68 3.06 -4.49 -1.91
CA ILE A 68 2.08 -4.96 -2.91
C ILE A 68 0.66 -4.65 -2.44
N SER A 69 -0.10 -3.92 -3.24
CA SER A 69 -1.53 -3.69 -3.04
C SER A 69 -2.34 -4.85 -3.63
N LEU A 70 -3.32 -5.35 -2.89
CA LEU A 70 -4.31 -6.32 -3.36
C LEU A 70 -5.56 -5.67 -3.98
N SER A 71 -5.53 -4.35 -4.23
CA SER A 71 -6.64 -3.67 -4.92
C SER A 71 -6.57 -3.88 -6.42
N ASP A 72 -7.62 -4.46 -6.99
CA ASP A 72 -7.79 -4.74 -8.42
C ASP A 72 -8.44 -3.59 -9.21
N LEU A 73 -8.78 -2.48 -8.54
CA LEU A 73 -9.57 -1.40 -9.13
C LEU A 73 -8.96 -0.83 -10.43
N LEU A 74 -7.63 -0.64 -10.44
CA LEU A 74 -6.86 -0.12 -11.58
C LEU A 74 -5.74 -1.08 -12.01
N THR A 75 -5.69 -2.27 -11.42
CA THR A 75 -4.62 -3.26 -11.68
C THR A 75 -5.27 -4.62 -11.88
N PRO A 76 -5.17 -5.22 -13.07
CA PRO A 76 -5.68 -6.57 -13.30
C PRO A 76 -5.13 -7.56 -12.27
N TRP A 77 -5.97 -8.45 -11.77
CA TRP A 77 -5.62 -9.39 -10.72
C TRP A 77 -4.44 -10.29 -11.14
N GLU A 78 -4.37 -10.70 -12.40
CA GLU A 78 -3.30 -11.52 -12.96
C GLU A 78 -1.92 -10.86 -12.81
N LEU A 79 -1.86 -9.52 -12.86
CA LEU A 79 -0.62 -8.79 -12.60
C LEU A 79 -0.26 -8.76 -11.12
N ILE A 80 -1.26 -8.71 -10.22
CA ILE A 80 -1.06 -8.81 -8.77
C ILE A 80 -0.54 -10.21 -8.41
N GLU A 81 -1.14 -11.27 -8.97
CA GLU A 81 -0.68 -12.64 -8.78
C GLU A 81 0.78 -12.82 -9.22
N LYS A 82 1.13 -12.29 -10.40
CA LYS A 82 2.51 -12.32 -10.91
C LYS A 82 3.47 -11.61 -9.95
N ARG A 83 3.09 -10.44 -9.41
CA ARG A 83 3.94 -9.70 -8.44
C ARG A 83 4.14 -10.49 -7.15
N LEU A 84 3.09 -11.12 -6.63
CA LEU A 84 3.17 -11.96 -5.43
C LEU A 84 4.08 -13.16 -5.65
N ALA A 85 3.91 -13.87 -6.78
CA ALA A 85 4.73 -15.02 -7.11
C ALA A 85 6.21 -14.66 -7.22
N LEU A 86 6.55 -13.58 -7.95
CA LEU A 86 7.93 -13.14 -8.10
C LEU A 86 8.55 -12.61 -6.80
N ALA A 87 7.76 -11.95 -5.95
CA ALA A 87 8.23 -11.53 -4.63
C ALA A 87 8.50 -12.73 -3.70
N GLY A 88 7.67 -13.78 -3.80
CA GLY A 88 7.88 -15.05 -3.11
C GLY A 88 9.11 -15.78 -3.63
N GLU A 89 9.27 -15.91 -4.95
CA GLU A 89 10.42 -16.54 -5.59
C GLU A 89 11.75 -15.83 -5.27
N GLY A 90 11.72 -14.50 -5.20
CA GLY A 90 12.89 -13.68 -4.81
C GLY A 90 13.15 -13.62 -3.30
N ASP A 91 12.40 -14.36 -2.49
CA ASP A 91 12.49 -14.39 -1.02
C ASP A 91 12.42 -13.00 -0.33
N PHE A 92 11.62 -12.09 -0.88
CA PHE A 92 11.41 -10.78 -0.25
C PHE A 92 10.60 -10.90 1.04
N CYS A 93 10.82 -9.98 1.98
CA CYS A 93 9.81 -9.60 2.97
C CYS A 93 8.63 -8.93 2.22
N ILE A 94 7.37 -9.23 2.56
CA ILE A 94 6.22 -8.74 1.77
C ILE A 94 5.24 -7.99 2.66
N CYS A 95 4.95 -6.74 2.31
CA CYS A 95 3.90 -5.95 2.94
C CYS A 95 2.70 -5.82 2.02
N LEU A 96 1.55 -6.34 2.48
CA LEU A 96 0.30 -6.32 1.72
C LEU A 96 -0.55 -5.11 2.09
N TYR A 97 -0.83 -4.27 1.10
CA TYR A 97 -1.77 -3.16 1.20
C TYR A 97 -3.14 -3.53 0.69
N ASN A 98 -4.16 -2.83 1.19
CA ASN A 98 -5.55 -3.04 0.81
C ASN A 98 -5.96 -4.53 0.87
N PRO A 99 -5.59 -5.28 1.94
CA PRO A 99 -5.62 -6.73 1.93
C PRO A 99 -7.04 -7.32 1.84
N SER A 100 -8.04 -6.54 2.22
CA SER A 100 -9.44 -6.93 2.16
C SER A 100 -10.35 -5.73 1.94
N SER A 101 -11.54 -5.97 1.40
CA SER A 101 -12.64 -5.03 1.35
C SER A 101 -13.97 -5.78 1.38
N HIS A 102 -15.10 -5.07 1.49
CA HIS A 102 -16.43 -5.69 1.42
C HIS A 102 -16.63 -6.55 0.16
N LYS A 103 -16.03 -6.16 -0.98
CA LYS A 103 -16.12 -6.87 -2.27
C LYS A 103 -15.02 -7.93 -2.47
N ARG A 104 -13.94 -7.90 -1.67
CA ARG A 104 -12.70 -8.69 -1.86
C ARG A 104 -12.36 -9.50 -0.61
N LYS A 105 -13.30 -10.30 -0.11
CA LYS A 105 -13.12 -11.04 1.15
C LYS A 105 -12.09 -12.16 1.04
N ASP A 106 -11.89 -12.70 -0.16
CA ASP A 106 -11.04 -13.86 -0.46
C ASP A 106 -9.63 -13.49 -0.95
N TYR A 107 -9.33 -12.21 -1.17
CA TYR A 107 -8.09 -11.77 -1.81
C TYR A 107 -6.86 -12.03 -0.96
N LEU A 108 -6.93 -11.76 0.34
CA LEU A 108 -5.86 -12.10 1.27
C LEU A 108 -5.58 -13.61 1.25
N LYS A 109 -6.64 -14.45 1.26
CA LYS A 109 -6.50 -15.91 1.18
C LYS A 109 -5.78 -16.34 -0.09
N LYS A 110 -6.20 -15.80 -1.25
CA LYS A 110 -5.55 -16.07 -2.55
C LYS A 110 -4.08 -15.64 -2.54
N ALA A 111 -3.76 -14.48 -1.96
CA ALA A 111 -2.38 -14.02 -1.85
C ALA A 111 -1.55 -14.99 -1.01
N CYS A 112 -2.05 -15.45 0.14
CA CYS A 112 -1.39 -16.47 0.95
C CYS A 112 -1.20 -17.78 0.18
N GLU A 113 -2.22 -18.28 -0.54
CA GLU A 113 -2.14 -19.49 -1.36
C GLU A 113 -1.07 -19.40 -2.46
N ILE A 114 -0.84 -18.21 -3.02
CA ILE A 114 0.24 -17.98 -4.00
C ILE A 114 1.60 -18.01 -3.30
N LEU A 115 1.73 -17.31 -2.17
CA LEU A 115 2.99 -17.21 -1.44
C LEU A 115 3.44 -18.54 -0.83
N LEU A 116 2.50 -19.38 -0.38
CA LEU A 116 2.77 -20.73 0.15
C LEU A 116 3.41 -21.69 -0.88
N LYS A 117 3.41 -21.34 -2.17
CA LYS A 117 4.15 -22.09 -3.20
C LYS A 117 5.67 -21.87 -3.12
N PHE A 118 6.10 -20.78 -2.47
CA PHE A 118 7.49 -20.32 -2.42
C PHE A 118 8.02 -20.17 -0.99
N LYS A 119 7.14 -19.90 -0.02
CA LYS A 119 7.46 -19.70 1.39
C LYS A 119 6.90 -20.84 2.25
N GLY A 120 7.59 -21.15 3.36
CA GLY A 120 7.19 -22.21 4.28
C GLY A 120 5.93 -21.89 5.08
N GLU A 121 5.21 -22.92 5.52
CA GLU A 121 4.03 -22.78 6.41
C GLU A 121 4.39 -22.22 7.79
N ASP A 122 5.68 -22.19 8.14
CA ASP A 122 6.23 -21.60 9.36
C ASP A 122 6.67 -20.14 9.20
N THR A 123 6.42 -19.53 8.03
CA THR A 123 6.76 -18.14 7.75
C THR A 123 6.02 -17.20 8.69
N ILE A 124 6.77 -16.49 9.54
CA ILE A 124 6.21 -15.53 10.47
C ILE A 124 5.51 -14.41 9.72
N CYS A 125 4.23 -14.21 10.05
CA CYS A 125 3.37 -13.18 9.52
C CYS A 125 2.84 -12.32 10.65
N GLY A 126 2.40 -11.10 10.33
CA GLY A 126 1.75 -10.24 11.30
C GLY A 126 0.86 -9.21 10.64
N TYR A 127 -0.10 -8.70 11.40
CA TYR A 127 -0.92 -7.57 10.98
C TYR A 127 -1.06 -6.56 12.11
N VAL A 128 -1.29 -5.31 11.71
CA VAL A 128 -1.58 -4.21 12.64
C VAL A 128 -2.84 -3.52 12.17
N ARG A 129 -3.72 -3.17 13.11
CA ARG A 129 -4.94 -2.41 12.86
C ARG A 129 -4.85 -1.09 13.61
N ASN A 130 -5.43 -0.05 13.00
CA ASN A 130 -5.49 1.30 13.58
C ASN A 130 -4.12 1.87 14.00
N ILE A 131 -3.07 1.65 13.20
CA ILE A 131 -1.71 2.16 13.47
C ILE A 131 -1.75 3.66 13.79
N GLY A 132 -1.18 4.05 14.92
CA GLY A 132 -1.09 5.43 15.40
C GLY A 132 -2.44 6.06 15.79
N ARG A 133 -3.48 5.25 16.00
CA ARG A 133 -4.84 5.71 16.34
C ARG A 133 -5.37 4.97 17.57
N GLU A 134 -6.47 5.48 18.12
CA GLU A 134 -7.19 4.78 19.19
C GLU A 134 -7.63 3.38 18.70
N GLY A 135 -7.43 2.38 19.55
CA GLY A 135 -7.68 0.99 19.21
C GLY A 135 -6.60 0.35 18.33
N GLU A 136 -5.35 0.83 18.40
CA GLU A 136 -4.19 0.14 17.82
C GLU A 136 -4.06 -1.27 18.40
N GLU A 137 -4.06 -2.27 17.54
CA GLU A 137 -3.85 -3.67 17.90
C GLU A 137 -2.94 -4.34 16.88
N TYR A 138 -2.13 -5.29 17.34
CA TYR A 138 -1.29 -6.10 16.48
C TYR A 138 -1.42 -7.57 16.82
N HIS A 139 -1.13 -8.40 15.84
CA HIS A 139 -1.07 -9.85 16.00
C HIS A 139 0.07 -10.41 15.16
N ILE A 140 0.80 -11.35 15.74
CA ILE A 140 1.86 -12.12 15.08
C ILE A 140 1.41 -13.57 15.06
N THR A 141 1.52 -14.20 13.89
CA THR A 141 1.15 -15.60 13.66
C THR A 141 2.24 -16.28 12.83
N ASN A 142 2.27 -17.61 12.89
CA ASN A 142 2.80 -18.44 11.82
C ASN A 142 1.67 -18.93 10.92
#